data_AF-A0A369K8U6-F1
#
_entry.id   AF-A0A369K8U6-F1
#
_cell.length_a   1.000
_cell.length_b   1.000
_cell.length_c   1.000
_cell.angle_alpha   90.00
_cell.angle_beta   90.00
_cell.angle_gamma   90.00
#
_symmetry.space_group_name_H-M   'P 1'
#
loop_
_entity.id
_entity.type
_entity.pdbx_description
1 polymer ?
#
loop_
_entity_poly.entity_id
_entity_poly.type
_entity_poly.pdbx_seq_one_letter_code
_entity_poly.pdbx_strand_id
1 'polypeptide(L)'
;MSRATESGFPPDSPFVDYNPPRPTDNPPRDRRIGGYVMPHETVQKWAARLLGFEKLTRDQTVSATLIINERIRKYGVRIWNIGEEVGHYCMLITQAAPFKGHLDMPASEIPQFIPGELEEKARNFLLASGVAAEDLTFETWLG
;
A
#
# COMPACT_ATOMS: atom_id res chain seq x y z
N MET A 1 -58.57 28.98 -27.54
CA MET A 1 -59.31 27.70 -27.58
C MET A 1 -58.50 26.70 -28.37
N SER A 2 -58.41 25.48 -27.83
CA SER A 2 -57.48 24.38 -28.13
C SER A 2 -57.65 23.67 -29.48
N ARG A 3 -56.55 23.03 -29.94
CA ARG A 3 -56.39 21.62 -30.40
C ARG A 3 -54.94 21.46 -30.90
N ALA A 4 -54.02 20.74 -30.25
CA ALA A 4 -53.89 19.30 -30.00
C ALA A 4 -53.61 18.46 -31.26
N THR A 5 -52.35 18.02 -31.39
CA THR A 5 -51.86 16.75 -31.98
C THR A 5 -50.49 16.51 -31.33
N GLU A 6 -50.37 15.75 -30.23
CA GLU A 6 -50.14 14.29 -30.21
C GLU A 6 -49.03 13.83 -31.18
N SER A 7 -47.82 13.65 -30.66
CA SER A 7 -46.83 12.73 -31.21
C SER A 7 -46.52 11.69 -30.15
N GLY A 8 -47.15 10.52 -30.29
CA GLY A 8 -46.94 9.36 -29.45
C GLY A 8 -45.54 8.78 -29.61
N PHE A 9 -44.87 8.55 -28.49
CA PHE A 9 -43.76 7.60 -28.43
C PHE A 9 -44.34 6.18 -28.33
N PRO A 10 -43.85 5.20 -29.10
CA PRO A 10 -44.32 3.82 -28.99
C PRO A 10 -43.86 3.19 -27.66
N PRO A 11 -44.71 2.42 -26.96
CA PRO A 11 -44.42 1.90 -25.63
C PRO A 11 -43.51 0.65 -25.56
N ASP A 12 -43.03 0.10 -26.69
CA ASP A 12 -42.35 -1.20 -26.68
C ASP A 12 -41.01 -1.19 -27.44
N SER A 13 -40.04 -0.41 -26.96
CA SER A 13 -38.65 -0.60 -27.37
C SER A 13 -37.92 -1.41 -26.28
N PRO A 14 -37.42 -2.63 -26.56
CA PRO A 14 -36.63 -3.37 -25.61
C PRO A 14 -35.23 -2.76 -25.58
N PHE A 15 -35.11 -1.59 -24.93
CA PHE A 15 -33.84 -1.21 -24.33
C PHE A 15 -33.61 -2.21 -23.21
N VAL A 16 -33.01 -3.34 -23.57
CA VAL A 16 -32.29 -4.15 -22.59
C VAL A 16 -31.36 -3.16 -21.92
N ASP A 17 -31.52 -2.95 -20.62
CA ASP A 17 -30.60 -2.18 -19.78
C ASP A 17 -29.23 -2.86 -19.85
N TYR A 18 -28.53 -2.62 -20.94
CA TYR A 18 -27.15 -3.02 -21.11
C TYR A 18 -26.36 -2.07 -20.22
N ASN A 19 -26.20 -2.48 -18.97
CA ASN A 19 -25.22 -1.92 -18.05
C ASN A 19 -23.91 -2.65 -18.36
N PRO A 20 -23.02 -2.13 -19.23
CA PRO A 20 -21.72 -2.75 -19.42
C PRO A 20 -21.05 -2.88 -18.04
N PRO A 21 -20.38 -4.00 -17.73
CA PRO A 21 -19.52 -4.01 -16.56
C PRO A 21 -18.58 -2.82 -16.70
N ARG A 22 -18.59 -1.92 -15.71
CA ARG A 22 -17.62 -0.83 -15.67
C ARG A 22 -16.24 -1.50 -15.79
N PRO A 23 -15.34 -1.02 -16.66
CA PRO A 23 -13.94 -1.37 -16.53
C PRO A 23 -13.60 -1.23 -15.05
N THR A 24 -13.06 -2.27 -14.42
CA THR A 24 -12.62 -2.11 -13.03
C THR A 24 -11.61 -0.97 -13.06
N ASP A 25 -11.97 0.19 -12.52
CA ASP A 25 -11.14 1.41 -12.46
C ASP A 25 -9.88 1.20 -11.60
N ASN A 26 -9.66 -0.03 -11.16
CA ASN A 26 -8.59 -0.44 -10.28
C ASN A 26 -7.26 -0.41 -11.04
N PRO A 27 -6.34 0.49 -10.65
CA PRO A 27 -5.06 0.59 -11.31
C PRO A 27 -4.34 -0.77 -11.24
N PRO A 28 -3.80 -1.26 -12.37
CA PRO A 28 -3.07 -2.51 -12.39
C PRO A 28 -1.83 -2.41 -11.49
N ARG A 29 -1.49 -3.53 -10.85
CA ARG A 29 -0.27 -3.70 -10.06
C ARG A 29 0.59 -4.78 -10.70
N ASP A 30 1.88 -4.47 -10.88
CA ASP A 30 2.81 -5.29 -11.68
C ASP A 30 3.77 -6.14 -10.83
N ARG A 31 3.69 -5.99 -9.51
CA ARG A 31 4.52 -6.71 -8.55
C ARG A 31 3.77 -6.98 -7.25
N ARG A 32 4.22 -8.00 -6.54
CA ARG A 32 3.95 -8.18 -5.12
C ARG A 32 5.21 -7.89 -4.32
N ILE A 33 5.04 -7.27 -3.16
CA ILE A 33 6.10 -6.92 -2.21
C ILE A 33 5.83 -7.61 -0.88
N GLY A 34 6.89 -8.06 -0.22
CA GLY A 34 6.84 -8.70 1.09
C GLY A 34 7.75 -7.97 2.05
N GLY A 35 7.31 -7.83 3.30
CA GLY A 35 8.07 -7.09 4.29
C GLY A 35 7.35 -6.86 5.60
N TYR A 36 8.00 -6.12 6.50
CA TYR A 36 7.42 -5.75 7.79
C TYR A 36 6.61 -4.47 7.67
N VAL A 37 5.30 -4.60 7.88
CA VAL A 37 4.35 -3.49 7.95
C VAL A 37 4.44 -2.85 9.33
N MET A 38 4.50 -1.52 9.35
CA MET A 38 4.57 -0.71 10.55
C MET A 38 3.63 0.50 10.42
N PRO A 39 2.99 0.92 11.52
CA PRO A 39 2.29 2.20 11.57
C PRO A 39 3.25 3.36 11.28
N HIS A 40 2.75 4.41 10.63
CA HIS A 40 3.57 5.58 10.33
C HIS A 40 4.15 6.25 11.58
N GLU A 41 3.44 6.23 12.71
CA GLU A 41 3.96 6.73 13.99
C GLU A 41 5.20 5.95 14.46
N THR A 42 5.19 4.62 14.29
CA THR A 42 6.33 3.75 14.61
C THR A 42 7.52 4.09 13.71
N VAL A 43 7.27 4.34 12.43
CA VAL A 43 8.30 4.77 11.46
C VAL A 43 8.88 6.13 11.83
N GLN A 44 8.06 7.09 12.28
CA GLN A 44 8.53 8.40 12.73
C GLN A 44 9.41 8.29 13.99
N LYS A 45 8.98 7.51 14.99
CA LYS A 45 9.77 7.25 16.21
C LYS A 45 11.09 6.59 15.88
N TRP A 46 11.06 5.61 14.97
CA TRP A 46 12.24 4.94 14.48
C TRP A 46 13.18 5.90 13.73
N ALA A 47 12.66 6.73 12.82
CA ALA A 47 13.43 7.75 12.11
C ALA A 47 14.06 8.79 13.05
N ALA A 48 13.31 9.28 14.05
CA ALA A 48 13.81 10.20 15.07
C ALA A 48 15.02 9.60 15.79
N ARG A 49 14.90 8.35 16.25
CA ARG A 49 15.99 7.62 16.93
C ARG A 49 17.20 7.40 16.04
N LEU A 50 17.00 6.99 14.78
CA LEU A 50 18.09 6.80 13.82
C LEU A 50 18.89 8.09 13.57
N LEU A 51 18.24 9.25 13.71
CA LEU A 51 18.84 10.56 13.52
C LEU A 51 19.36 11.21 14.81
N GLY A 52 19.11 10.60 15.97
CA GLY A 52 19.45 11.19 17.26
C GLY A 52 18.55 12.36 17.66
N PHE A 53 17.34 12.45 17.10
CA PHE A 53 16.32 13.43 17.50
C PHE A 53 15.33 12.82 18.50
N GLU A 54 14.83 13.65 19.41
CA GLU A 54 13.75 13.26 20.32
C GLU A 54 12.40 13.15 19.58
N LYS A 55 12.16 14.04 18.62
CA LYS A 55 10.98 14.04 17.75
C LYS A 55 11.31 14.72 16.41
N LEU A 56 10.74 14.22 15.32
CA LEU A 56 10.82 14.88 14.01
C LEU A 56 9.84 16.06 13.94
N THR A 57 10.26 17.15 13.31
CA THR A 57 9.35 18.24 12.93
C THR A 57 8.40 17.77 11.81
N ARG A 58 7.33 18.53 11.55
CA ARG A 58 6.40 18.25 10.45
C ARG A 58 7.11 18.16 9.09
N ASP A 59 8.07 19.04 8.84
CA ASP A 59 8.84 19.06 7.58
C ASP A 59 9.81 17.87 7.49
N GLN A 60 10.38 17.46 8.63
CA GLN A 60 11.23 16.27 8.71
C GLN A 60 10.44 14.96 8.58
N THR A 61 9.16 14.99 8.94
CA THR A 61 8.26 13.82 8.84
C THR A 61 8.07 13.40 7.38
N VAL A 62 7.86 14.36 6.47
CA VAL A 62 7.74 14.09 5.03
C VAL A 62 9.02 13.46 4.47
N SER A 63 10.17 13.86 5.02
CA SER A 63 11.50 13.35 4.62
C SER A 63 11.93 12.08 5.37
N ALA A 64 11.18 11.61 6.38
CA ALA A 64 11.59 10.51 7.24
C ALA A 64 11.85 9.21 6.47
N THR A 65 10.96 8.87 5.53
CA THR A 65 11.06 7.68 4.67
C THR A 65 12.29 7.74 3.76
N LEU A 66 12.64 8.92 3.24
CA LEU A 66 13.84 9.12 2.43
C LEU A 66 15.12 8.92 3.25
N ILE A 67 15.17 9.54 4.42
CA ILE A 67 16.32 9.45 5.33
C ILE A 67 16.54 8.00 5.80
N ILE A 68 15.45 7.32 6.20
CA ILE A 68 15.51 5.91 6.54
C ILE A 68 16.09 5.14 5.37
N ASN A 69 15.52 5.31 4.16
CA ASN A 69 15.97 4.62 2.95
C ASN A 69 17.47 4.78 2.69
N GLU A 70 18.03 5.99 2.85
CA GLU A 70 19.47 6.21 2.71
C GLU A 70 20.29 5.39 3.72
N ARG A 71 19.84 5.31 4.98
CA ARG A 71 20.53 4.57 6.04
C ARG A 71 20.44 3.07 5.90
N ILE A 72 19.29 2.56 5.43
CA ILE A 72 19.03 1.13 5.30
C ILE A 72 19.46 0.54 3.96
N ARG A 73 19.74 1.39 2.95
CA ARG A 73 20.12 0.96 1.59
C ARG A 73 21.28 -0.04 1.58
N LYS A 74 22.25 0.12 2.49
CA LYS A 74 23.40 -0.80 2.64
C LYS A 74 23.01 -2.23 3.04
N TYR A 75 21.80 -2.42 3.56
CA TYR A 75 21.27 -3.75 3.93
C TYR A 75 20.41 -4.36 2.80
N GLY A 76 20.31 -3.71 1.63
CA GLY A 76 19.55 -4.23 0.49
C GLY A 76 18.03 -4.15 0.67
N VAL A 77 17.54 -3.42 1.67
CA VAL A 77 16.11 -3.24 1.98
C VAL A 77 15.70 -1.80 1.73
N ARG A 78 14.39 -1.57 1.59
CA ARG A 78 13.81 -0.23 1.44
C ARG A 78 12.49 -0.11 2.18
N ILE A 79 12.15 1.08 2.66
CA ILE A 79 10.83 1.39 3.21
C ILE A 79 9.97 2.10 2.16
N TRP A 80 8.68 1.75 2.12
CA TRP A 80 7.70 2.31 1.18
C TRP A 80 6.33 2.46 1.85
N ASN A 81 5.57 3.51 1.48
CA ASN A 81 4.21 3.72 2.00
C ASN A 81 3.23 2.75 1.33
N ILE A 82 2.51 1.97 2.12
CA ILE A 82 1.51 1.01 1.63
C ILE A 82 0.10 1.43 2.02
N GLY A 83 -0.90 0.94 1.30
CA GLY A 83 -2.30 1.32 1.50
C GLY A 83 -2.77 2.45 0.59
N GLU A 84 -4.08 2.72 0.64
CA GLU A 84 -4.74 3.78 -0.13
C GLU A 84 -4.44 5.17 0.44
N GLU A 85 -4.31 5.24 1.77
CA GLU A 85 -4.05 6.49 2.49
C GLU A 85 -2.55 6.71 2.70
N VAL A 86 -2.04 7.81 2.15
CA VAL A 86 -0.66 8.23 2.38
C VAL A 86 -0.46 8.51 3.88
N GLY A 87 0.53 7.83 4.47
CA GLY A 87 0.94 8.08 5.85
C GLY A 87 0.19 7.25 6.89
N HIS A 88 -0.55 6.22 6.48
CA HIS A 88 -1.16 5.28 7.42
C HIS A 88 -0.19 4.14 7.79
N TYR A 89 0.33 3.44 6.78
CA TYR A 89 1.25 2.32 6.96
C TYR A 89 2.48 2.45 6.06
N CYS A 90 3.61 1.94 6.54
CA CYS A 90 4.79 1.73 5.72
C CYS A 90 5.25 0.28 5.83
N MET A 91 5.84 -0.23 4.75
CA MET A 91 6.47 -1.55 4.73
C MET A 91 7.98 -1.40 4.58
N LEU A 92 8.76 -2.03 5.46
CA LEU A 92 10.15 -2.38 5.18
C LEU A 92 10.18 -3.58 4.22
N ILE A 93 10.33 -3.32 2.93
CA ILE A 93 10.33 -4.31 1.86
C ILE A 93 11.63 -5.10 1.89
N THR A 94 11.49 -6.42 2.00
CA THR A 94 12.60 -7.39 1.94
C THR A 94 12.47 -8.33 0.74
N GLN A 95 11.25 -8.54 0.22
CA GLN A 95 11.01 -9.37 -0.96
C GLN A 95 10.19 -8.60 -2.01
N ALA A 96 10.47 -8.87 -3.28
CA ALA A 96 9.68 -8.36 -4.39
C ALA A 96 9.70 -9.39 -5.54
N ALA A 97 8.55 -9.60 -6.18
CA ALA A 97 8.44 -10.47 -7.34
C ALA A 97 7.42 -9.93 -8.35
N PRO A 98 7.61 -10.14 -9.65
CA PRO A 98 6.59 -9.84 -10.66
C PRO A 98 5.28 -10.55 -10.34
N PHE A 99 4.17 -9.84 -10.47
CA PHE A 99 2.84 -10.39 -10.23
C PHE A 99 1.80 -9.53 -10.94
N LYS A 100 0.77 -10.13 -11.53
CA LYS A 100 -0.31 -9.38 -12.19
C LYS A 100 -1.52 -9.32 -11.28
N GLY A 101 -1.71 -8.18 -10.62
CA GLY A 101 -2.85 -7.92 -9.75
C GLY A 101 -3.52 -6.58 -10.05
N HIS A 102 -4.47 -6.20 -9.20
CA HIS A 102 -5.14 -4.91 -9.22
C HIS A 102 -5.39 -4.44 -7.77
N LEU A 103 -5.63 -3.14 -7.56
CA LEU A 103 -5.75 -2.55 -6.22
C LEU A 103 -6.67 -3.34 -5.27
N ASP A 104 -7.89 -3.67 -5.71
CA ASP A 104 -8.89 -4.33 -4.86
C ASP A 104 -8.77 -5.87 -4.85
N MET A 105 -7.64 -6.43 -5.29
CA MET A 105 -7.46 -7.88 -5.29
C MET A 105 -7.48 -8.38 -3.84
N PRO A 106 -8.34 -9.35 -3.48
CA PRO A 106 -8.38 -9.89 -2.13
C PRO A 106 -7.01 -10.42 -1.71
N ALA A 107 -6.58 -10.13 -0.48
CA ALA A 107 -5.27 -10.56 0.02
C ALA A 107 -5.08 -12.09 -0.04
N SER A 108 -6.16 -12.86 0.06
CA SER A 108 -6.17 -14.33 -0.09
C SER A 108 -5.80 -14.82 -1.48
N GLU A 109 -5.94 -13.98 -2.51
CA GLU A 109 -5.59 -14.31 -3.90
C GLU A 109 -4.14 -13.93 -4.23
N ILE A 110 -3.50 -13.13 -3.39
CA ILE A 110 -2.09 -12.77 -3.55
C ILE A 110 -1.25 -13.90 -2.94
N PRO A 111 -0.36 -14.56 -3.72
CA PRO A 111 0.57 -15.53 -3.17
C PRO A 111 1.40 -14.87 -2.07
N GLN A 112 1.36 -15.44 -0.86
CA GLN A 112 2.08 -14.88 0.28
C GLN A 112 3.56 -15.25 0.22
N PHE A 113 4.42 -14.31 0.61
CA PHE A 113 5.83 -14.60 0.84
C PHE A 113 6.02 -15.34 2.16
N ILE A 114 7.08 -16.16 2.21
CA ILE A 114 7.49 -16.86 3.43
C ILE A 114 8.77 -16.18 3.93
N PRO A 115 8.81 -15.75 5.20
CA PRO A 115 10.02 -15.18 5.80
C PRO A 115 11.20 -16.16 5.73
N GLY A 116 12.36 -15.66 5.32
CA GLY A 116 13.63 -16.37 5.34
C GLY A 116 14.70 -15.65 6.16
N GLU A 117 15.96 -15.92 5.87
CA GLU A 117 17.10 -15.35 6.62
C GLU A 117 17.20 -13.83 6.52
N LEU A 118 16.82 -13.25 5.36
CA LEU A 118 16.86 -11.80 5.17
C LEU A 118 15.82 -11.11 6.06
N GLU A 119 14.64 -11.70 6.18
CA GLU A 119 13.56 -11.21 7.04
C GLU A 119 13.96 -11.31 8.51
N GLU A 120 14.61 -12.39 8.92
CA GLU A 120 15.12 -12.51 10.28
C GLU A 120 16.15 -11.41 10.61
N LYS A 121 17.08 -11.13 9.67
CA LYS A 121 18.05 -10.03 9.81
C LYS A 121 17.35 -8.67 9.86
N ALA A 122 16.35 -8.44 9.00
CA ALA A 122 15.58 -7.21 8.96
C ALA A 122 14.78 -7.01 10.27
N ARG A 123 14.17 -8.07 10.79
CA ARG A 123 13.47 -8.08 12.08
C ARG A 123 14.41 -7.71 13.21
N ASN A 124 15.56 -8.37 13.30
CA ASN A 124 16.55 -8.09 14.34
C ASN A 124 17.08 -6.66 14.26
N PHE A 125 17.24 -6.12 13.04
CA PHE A 125 17.62 -4.73 12.83
C PHE A 125 16.53 -3.75 13.30
N LEU A 126 15.25 -4.01 13.02
CA LEU A 126 14.14 -3.18 13.49
C LEU A 126 14.03 -3.19 15.01
N LEU A 127 14.14 -4.38 15.63
CA LEU A 127 14.15 -4.54 17.08
C LEU A 127 15.34 -3.80 17.74
N ALA A 128 16.54 -3.93 17.18
CA ALA A 128 17.73 -3.23 17.67
C ALA A 128 17.61 -1.70 17.50
N SER A 129 16.83 -1.25 16.52
CA SER A 129 16.50 0.16 16.33
C SER A 129 15.36 0.66 17.24
N GLY A 130 14.83 -0.22 18.09
CA GLY A 130 13.83 0.06 19.11
C GLY A 130 12.38 0.04 18.60
N VAL A 131 12.12 -0.55 17.44
CA VAL A 131 10.75 -0.91 17.04
C VAL A 131 10.28 -2.08 17.91
N ALA A 132 9.06 -2.00 18.44
CA ALA A 132 8.52 -3.06 19.29
C ALA A 132 8.18 -4.31 18.46
N ALA A 133 8.35 -5.50 19.04
CA ALA A 133 8.07 -6.74 18.33
C ALA A 133 6.59 -6.89 17.94
N GLU A 134 5.67 -6.35 18.76
CA GLU A 134 4.23 -6.32 18.48
C GLU A 134 3.84 -5.43 17.30
N ASP A 135 4.67 -4.44 16.95
CA ASP A 135 4.44 -3.53 15.81
C ASP A 135 4.95 -4.12 14.48
N LEU A 136 5.51 -5.34 14.49
CA LEU A 136 6.13 -5.97 13.34
C LEU A 136 5.28 -7.11 12.79
N THR A 137 4.46 -6.81 11.79
CA THR A 137 3.71 -7.83 11.04
C THR A 137 4.35 -8.05 9.68
N PHE A 138 4.70 -9.30 9.36
CA PHE A 138 5.19 -9.63 8.02
C PHE A 138 4.01 -9.90 7.09
N GLU A 139 3.88 -9.12 6.02
CA GLU A 139 2.75 -9.21 5.09
C GLU A 139 3.20 -9.13 3.63
N THR A 140 2.32 -9.59 2.74
CA THR A 140 2.48 -9.43 1.28
C THR A 140 1.43 -8.47 0.74
N TRP A 141 1.88 -7.46 0.00
CA TRP A 141 1.03 -6.43 -0.60
C TRP A 141 1.30 -6.31 -2.10
N LEU A 142 0.39 -5.69 -2.84
CA LEU A 142 0.63 -5.30 -4.23
C LEU A 142 1.38 -3.97 -4.30
N GLY A 143 2.45 -3.95 -5.11
CA GLY A 143 3.31 -2.79 -5.35
C GLY A 143 2.93 -2.06 -6.63
#